data_AF-A0A8J2JW98-F1
#
_entry.id   AF-A0A8J2JW98-F1
#
_cell.length_a   1.000
_cell.length_b   1.000
_cell.length_c   1.000
_cell.angle_alpha   90.00
_cell.angle_beta   90.00
_cell.angle_gamma   90.00
#
_symmetry.space_group_name_H-M   'P 1'
#
loop_
_entity.id
_entity.type
_entity.pdbx_description
1 polymer ?
#
loop_
_entity_poly.entity_id
_entity_poly.type
_entity_poly.pdbx_seq_one_letter_code
_entity_poly.pdbx_strand_id
1 'polypeptide(L)'
;RDIERERLAETMFTVIRRLDMQDCLLRSLCELQAKSNHGFKVPRETKMVLASLTQSGFARNRTISAESKSRPKDTVEDRPVLSVFEEAVLTGWDANSENGTECQERYFICPLNTDDLVAHIHTVDAVKIL
;
A
#
# COMPACT_ATOMS: atom_id res chain seq x y z
N ARG A 1 -1.25 -24.35 4.53
CA ARG A 1 -1.47 -23.26 5.53
C ARG A 1 -1.24 -21.89 4.91
N ASP A 2 -0.24 -21.73 4.04
CA ASP A 2 0.06 -20.41 3.45
C ASP A 2 -0.94 -19.98 2.36
N ILE A 3 -1.38 -20.91 1.51
CA ILE A 3 -2.38 -20.63 0.45
C ILE A 3 -3.71 -20.09 1.00
N GLU A 4 -4.21 -20.65 2.10
CA GLU A 4 -5.49 -20.18 2.70
C GLU A 4 -5.35 -18.78 3.30
N ARG A 5 -4.18 -18.45 3.87
CA ARG A 5 -3.88 -17.12 4.40
C ARG A 5 -3.76 -16.09 3.29
N GLU A 6 -3.09 -16.44 2.20
CA GLU A 6 -3.01 -15.58 1.01
C GLU A 6 -4.38 -15.33 0.41
N ARG A 7 -5.22 -16.38 0.28
CA ARG A 7 -6.58 -16.24 -0.23
C ARG A 7 -7.46 -15.38 0.68
N LEU A 8 -7.32 -15.52 2.00
CA LEU A 8 -8.02 -14.68 2.96
C LEU A 8 -7.58 -13.21 2.83
N ALA A 9 -6.27 -12.95 2.79
CA ALA A 9 -5.74 -11.61 2.59
C ALA A 9 -6.29 -10.99 1.29
N GLU A 10 -6.21 -11.73 0.18
CA GLU A 10 -6.73 -11.28 -1.12
C GLU A 10 -8.22 -10.93 -1.06
N THR A 11 -9.02 -11.74 -0.35
CA THR A 11 -10.45 -11.47 -0.14
C THR A 11 -10.67 -10.20 0.67
N MET A 12 -9.91 -10.01 1.75
CA MET A 12 -10.00 -8.81 2.59
C MET A 12 -9.61 -7.55 1.81
N PHE A 13 -8.49 -7.59 1.08
CA PHE A 13 -8.06 -6.46 0.25
C PHE A 13 -9.01 -6.16 -0.90
N THR A 14 -9.67 -7.18 -1.46
CA THR A 14 -10.75 -7.00 -2.43
C THR A 14 -11.94 -6.26 -1.83
N VAL A 15 -12.36 -6.63 -0.62
CA VAL A 15 -13.45 -5.93 0.08
C VAL A 15 -13.06 -4.48 0.36
N ILE A 16 -11.86 -4.24 0.89
CA ILE A 16 -11.34 -2.91 1.15
C ILE A 16 -11.32 -2.06 -0.12
N ARG A 17 -10.82 -2.61 -1.24
CA ARG A 17 -10.75 -1.91 -2.53
C ARG A 17 -12.12 -1.48 -3.06
N ARG A 18 -13.16 -2.28 -2.81
CA ARG A 18 -14.54 -1.96 -3.19
C ARG A 18 -15.15 -0.86 -2.32
N LEU A 19 -14.72 -0.75 -1.06
CA LEU A 19 -15.17 0.29 -0.14
C LEU A 19 -14.42 1.61 -0.38
N ASP A 20 -13.12 1.54 -0.66
CA ASP A 20 -12.28 2.68 -0.97
C ASP A 20 -12.32 3.03 -2.47
N MET A 21 -13.48 3.51 -2.93
CA MET A 21 -13.67 3.87 -4.35
C MET A 21 -12.85 5.08 -4.80
N GLN A 22 -12.32 5.87 -3.87
CA GLN A 22 -11.57 7.10 -4.15
C GLN A 22 -10.05 6.93 -3.97
N ASP A 23 -9.58 5.70 -3.76
CA ASP A 23 -8.15 5.38 -3.59
C ASP A 23 -7.49 6.10 -2.40
N CYS A 24 -8.28 6.52 -1.40
CA CYS A 24 -7.77 7.26 -0.26
C CYS A 24 -6.93 6.39 0.66
N LEU A 25 -7.22 5.10 0.78
CA LEU A 25 -6.37 4.19 1.54
C LEU A 25 -5.05 3.96 0.79
N LEU A 26 -5.08 3.81 -0.53
CA LEU A 26 -3.86 3.71 -1.33
C LEU A 26 -3.00 4.97 -1.19
N ARG A 27 -3.63 6.15 -1.25
CA ARG A 27 -2.94 7.42 -0.99
C ARG A 27 -2.34 7.46 0.41
N SER A 28 -3.10 7.06 1.43
CA SER A 28 -2.66 7.04 2.82
C SER A 28 -1.43 6.15 3.01
N LEU A 29 -1.44 4.94 2.45
CA LEU A 29 -0.33 3.99 2.54
C LEU A 29 0.94 4.54 1.89
N CYS A 30 0.80 5.17 0.72
CA CYS A 30 1.91 5.81 0.01
C CYS A 30 2.52 6.96 0.84
N GLU A 31 1.69 7.91 1.28
CA GLU A 31 2.12 9.06 2.10
C GLU A 31 2.77 8.64 3.42
N LEU A 32 2.19 7.62 4.07
CA LEU A 32 2.71 7.10 5.32
C LEU A 32 4.06 6.45 5.18
N GLN A 33 4.26 5.67 4.11
CA GLN A 33 5.56 5.06 3.86
C GLN A 33 6.62 6.13 3.59
N ALA A 34 6.30 7.12 2.75
CA ALA A 34 7.20 8.23 2.44
C ALA A 34 7.57 9.00 3.72
N LYS A 35 6.58 9.44 4.49
CA LYS A 35 6.81 10.16 5.75
C LYS A 35 7.55 9.31 6.79
N SER A 36 7.24 8.02 6.90
CA SER A 36 7.94 7.11 7.81
C SER A 36 9.42 6.98 7.45
N ASN A 37 9.79 7.04 6.17
CA ASN A 37 11.18 7.04 5.72
C ASN A 37 11.91 8.33 6.13
N HIS A 38 11.18 9.45 6.19
CA HIS A 38 11.67 10.76 6.66
C HIS A 38 11.55 10.96 8.18
N GLY A 39 11.35 9.88 8.96
CA GLY A 39 11.38 9.93 10.43
C GLY A 39 10.06 10.30 11.10
N PHE A 40 8.95 10.40 10.35
CA PHE A 40 7.62 10.55 10.93
C PHE A 40 7.25 9.30 11.76
N LYS A 41 6.73 9.52 12.97
CA LYS A 41 6.35 8.44 13.87
C LYS A 41 4.94 7.96 13.56
N VAL A 42 4.85 6.77 12.97
CA VAL A 42 3.59 6.04 12.80
C VAL A 42 3.37 5.05 13.95
N PRO A 43 2.12 4.70 14.27
CA PRO A 43 1.80 3.62 15.20
C PRO A 43 2.47 2.30 14.82
N ARG A 44 2.71 1.44 15.81
CA ARG A 44 3.45 0.18 15.62
C ARG A 44 2.76 -0.73 14.61
N GLU A 45 1.44 -0.83 14.70
CA GLU A 45 0.59 -1.67 13.85
C GLU A 45 0.70 -1.19 12.41
N THR A 46 0.60 0.11 12.18
CA THR A 46 0.80 0.74 10.87
C THR A 46 2.19 0.44 10.33
N LYS A 47 3.24 0.58 11.15
CA LYS A 47 4.61 0.26 10.74
C LYS A 47 4.77 -1.20 10.33
N MET A 48 4.13 -2.12 11.04
CA MET A 48 4.16 -3.55 10.71
C MET A 48 3.45 -3.82 9.38
N VAL A 49 2.27 -3.24 9.16
CA VAL A 49 1.53 -3.37 7.90
C VAL A 49 2.33 -2.84 6.73
N LEU A 50 2.89 -1.63 6.85
CA LEU A 50 3.76 -1.04 5.83
C LEU A 50 4.94 -1.96 5.51
N ALA A 51 5.68 -2.42 6.54
CA ALA A 51 6.82 -3.31 6.35
C ALA A 51 6.42 -4.64 5.68
N SER A 52 5.29 -5.24 6.06
CA SER A 52 4.78 -6.48 5.45
C SER A 52 4.41 -6.28 3.99
N LEU A 53 3.73 -5.17 3.65
CA LEU A 53 3.38 -4.85 2.26
C LEU A 53 4.62 -4.56 1.41
N THR A 54 5.60 -3.82 1.93
CA THR A 54 6.88 -3.57 1.24
C THR A 54 7.61 -4.90 0.95
N GLN A 55 7.74 -5.76 1.95
CA GLN A 55 8.40 -7.07 1.79
C GLN A 55 7.66 -7.97 0.79
N SER A 56 6.33 -8.02 0.88
CA SER A 56 5.48 -8.78 -0.04
C SER A 56 5.62 -8.27 -1.47
N GLY A 57 5.57 -6.95 -1.67
CA GLY A 57 5.75 -6.32 -2.98
C GLY A 57 7.13 -6.59 -3.59
N PHE A 58 8.21 -6.48 -2.79
CA PHE A 58 9.54 -6.84 -3.27
C PHE A 58 9.67 -8.33 -3.62
N ALA A 59 9.07 -9.22 -2.84
CA ALA A 59 9.04 -10.64 -3.15
C ALA A 59 8.32 -10.88 -4.49
N ARG A 60 7.13 -10.30 -4.67
CA ARG A 60 6.35 -10.42 -5.90
C ARG A 60 7.09 -9.89 -7.13
N ASN A 61 7.71 -8.72 -7.05
CA ASN A 61 8.47 -8.15 -8.16
C ASN A 61 9.63 -9.06 -8.60
N ARG A 62 10.27 -9.76 -7.66
CA ARG A 62 11.29 -10.78 -7.97
C ARG A 62 10.71 -11.99 -8.67
N THR A 63 9.55 -12.49 -8.23
CA THR A 63 8.86 -13.63 -8.85
C THR A 63 8.40 -13.30 -10.26
N ILE A 64 7.75 -12.15 -10.47
CA ILE A 64 7.32 -11.69 -11.79
C ILE A 64 8.53 -11.57 -12.73
N SER A 65 9.64 -10.98 -12.27
CA SER A 65 10.86 -10.85 -13.08
C SER A 65 11.48 -12.20 -13.47
N ALA A 66 11.24 -13.24 -12.67
CA ALA A 66 11.68 -14.60 -12.97
C ALA A 66 10.72 -15.32 -13.93
N GLU A 67 9.41 -15.15 -13.77
CA GLU A 67 8.37 -15.81 -14.57
C GLU A 67 8.18 -15.17 -15.94
N SER A 68 8.31 -13.85 -16.07
CA SER A 68 8.22 -13.12 -17.34
C SER A 68 9.38 -13.40 -18.31
N LYS A 69 10.46 -14.05 -17.84
CA LYS A 69 11.50 -14.64 -18.72
C LYS A 69 11.08 -15.97 -19.35
N SER A 70 9.99 -16.58 -18.88
CA SER A 70 9.59 -17.95 -19.24
C SER A 70 8.22 -18.07 -19.93
N ARG A 71 7.40 -17.01 -19.97
CA ARG A 71 6.04 -17.04 -20.53
C ARG A 71 5.88 -16.18 -21.81
N PRO A 72 5.01 -16.58 -22.76
CA PRO A 72 4.67 -15.79 -23.94
C PRO A 72 4.02 -14.44 -23.54
N LYS A 73 4.32 -13.38 -24.29
CA LYS A 73 3.90 -11.99 -24.02
C LYS A 73 2.38 -11.71 -24.10
N ASP A 74 1.56 -12.68 -24.50
CA ASP A 74 0.17 -12.44 -24.92
C ASP A 74 -0.90 -12.84 -23.89
N THR A 75 -0.53 -13.28 -22.68
CA THR A 75 -1.50 -13.51 -21.60
C THR A 75 -1.56 -12.30 -20.67
N VAL A 76 -2.71 -11.61 -20.64
CA VAL A 76 -3.02 -10.64 -19.58
C VAL A 76 -3.20 -11.44 -18.30
N GLU A 77 -2.21 -11.43 -17.42
CA GLU A 77 -2.33 -12.08 -16.10
C GLU A 77 -3.29 -11.27 -15.22
N ASP A 78 -4.23 -11.98 -14.59
CA ASP A 78 -5.08 -11.39 -13.56
C ASP A 78 -4.19 -10.88 -12.43
N ARG A 79 -4.11 -9.55 -12.32
CA ARG A 79 -3.30 -8.89 -11.30
C ARG A 79 -4.02 -8.99 -9.95
N PRO A 80 -3.42 -9.61 -8.92
CA PRO A 80 -4.05 -9.71 -7.60
C PRO A 80 -4.29 -8.33 -6.99
N VAL A 81 -5.43 -8.11 -6.36
CA VAL A 81 -5.80 -6.84 -5.70
C VAL A 81 -4.78 -6.46 -4.63
N LEU A 82 -4.24 -7.43 -3.89
CA LEU A 82 -3.17 -7.17 -2.90
C LEU A 82 -1.98 -6.43 -3.52
N SER A 83 -1.63 -6.71 -4.78
CA SER A 83 -0.50 -6.05 -5.45
C SER A 83 -0.70 -4.55 -5.68
N VAL A 84 -1.94 -4.05 -5.65
CA VAL A 84 -2.23 -2.61 -5.74
C VAL A 84 -1.81 -1.89 -4.45
N PHE A 85 -2.03 -2.54 -3.30
CA PHE A 85 -1.63 -2.02 -2.00
C PHE A 85 -0.11 -2.10 -1.79
N GLU A 86 0.50 -3.21 -2.24
CA GLU A 86 1.96 -3.36 -2.27
C GLU A 86 2.61 -2.25 -3.11
N GLU A 87 2.10 -1.98 -4.32
CA GLU A 87 2.61 -0.90 -5.17
C GLU A 87 2.46 0.48 -4.55
N ALA A 88 1.37 0.75 -3.82
CA ALA A 88 1.20 2.03 -3.14
C ALA A 88 2.28 2.27 -2.08
N VAL A 89 2.57 1.24 -1.28
CA VAL A 89 3.65 1.32 -0.29
C VAL A 89 5.01 1.43 -0.98
N LEU A 90 5.27 0.67 -2.04
CA LEU A 90 6.54 0.77 -2.79
C LEU A 90 6.71 2.15 -3.45
N THR A 91 5.64 2.75 -3.98
CA THR A 91 5.68 4.12 -4.51
C THR A 91 6.09 5.10 -3.40
N GLY A 92 5.50 4.98 -2.21
CA GLY A 92 5.90 5.79 -1.06
C GLY A 92 7.32 5.50 -0.56
N TRP A 93 7.80 4.27 -0.75
CA TRP A 93 9.18 3.90 -0.41
C TRP A 93 10.19 4.57 -1.33
N ASP A 94 9.89 4.61 -2.63
CA ASP A 94 10.74 5.21 -3.66
C ASP A 94 10.59 6.73 -3.75
N ALA A 95 9.47 7.29 -3.26
CA ALA A 95 9.22 8.72 -3.21
C ALA A 95 10.28 9.42 -2.35
N ASN A 96 11.24 10.05 -3.03
CA ASN A 96 12.50 10.48 -2.44
C ASN A 96 12.52 11.97 -2.06
N SER A 97 11.38 12.60 -1.83
CA SER A 97 11.35 14.04 -1.61
C SER A 97 10.53 14.47 -0.40
N GLU A 98 11.15 15.34 0.39
CA GLU A 98 10.52 16.14 1.45
C GLU A 98 9.32 16.98 0.93
N ASN A 99 9.13 17.09 -0.39
CA ASN A 99 8.06 17.82 -1.07
C ASN A 99 7.15 16.94 -1.96
N GLY A 100 7.19 15.61 -1.79
CA GLY A 100 6.71 14.65 -2.79
C GLY A 100 5.21 14.71 -3.11
N THR A 101 4.88 15.23 -4.30
CA THR A 101 3.55 15.15 -4.92
C THR A 101 3.31 13.79 -5.60
N GLU A 102 4.27 12.87 -5.60
CA GLU A 102 4.19 11.62 -6.35
C GLU A 102 3.02 10.74 -5.91
N CYS A 103 2.81 10.60 -4.60
CA CYS A 103 1.62 9.93 -4.07
C CYS A 103 0.34 10.69 -4.47
N GLN A 104 0.38 12.03 -4.56
CA GLN A 104 -0.76 12.87 -4.97
C GLN A 104 -1.16 12.69 -6.40
N GLU A 105 -0.17 12.73 -7.29
CA GLU A 105 -0.38 12.59 -8.71
C GLU A 105 -0.89 11.19 -9.04
N ARG A 106 -0.38 10.17 -8.34
CA ARG A 106 -0.77 8.77 -8.57
C ARG A 106 -2.15 8.41 -8.02
N TYR A 107 -2.54 9.01 -6.90
CA TYR A 107 -3.83 8.76 -6.24
C TYR A 107 -4.68 10.03 -6.17
N PHE A 108 -4.76 10.77 -7.28
CA PHE A 108 -5.43 12.07 -7.38
C PHE A 108 -6.95 12.01 -7.18
N ILE A 109 -7.56 10.83 -7.28
CA ILE A 109 -9.00 10.62 -7.07
C ILE A 109 -9.36 10.86 -5.59
N CYS A 110 -8.41 10.64 -4.67
CA CYS A 110 -8.65 10.90 -3.26
C CYS A 110 -8.73 12.41 -3.03
N PRO A 111 -9.86 12.94 -2.51
CA PRO A 111 -10.04 14.38 -2.33
C PRO A 111 -9.29 14.93 -1.11
N LEU A 112 -8.74 14.05 -0.27
CA LEU A 112 -8.05 14.44 0.97
C LEU A 112 -6.62 14.89 0.66
N ASN A 113 -6.21 15.98 1.30
CA ASN A 113 -4.81 16.42 1.25
C ASN A 113 -3.96 15.58 2.22
N THR A 114 -2.63 15.65 2.06
CA THR A 114 -1.69 14.88 2.87
C THR A 114 -1.82 15.15 4.38
N ASP A 115 -2.13 16.39 4.77
CA ASP A 115 -2.24 16.76 6.19
C ASP A 115 -3.49 16.13 6.83
N ASP A 116 -4.62 16.11 6.13
CA ASP A 116 -5.86 15.46 6.56
C ASP A 116 -5.66 13.95 6.74
N LEU A 117 -4.95 13.32 5.80
CA LEU A 117 -4.62 11.90 5.85
C LEU A 117 -3.73 11.55 7.05
N VAL A 118 -2.73 12.39 7.33
CA VAL A 118 -1.79 12.17 8.44
C VAL A 118 -2.45 12.46 9.79
N ALA A 119 -3.29 13.50 9.88
CA ALA A 119 -3.99 13.85 11.12
C ALA A 119 -4.91 12.72 11.63
N HIS A 120 -5.46 11.92 10.72
CA HIS A 120 -6.35 10.80 11.05
C HIS A 120 -5.62 9.60 11.69
N ILE A 121 -4.29 9.56 11.64
CA ILE A 121 -3.51 8.41 12.10
C ILE A 121 -3.19 8.52 13.58
N HIS A 122 -3.02 9.75 14.08
CA HIS A 122 -2.87 10.01 15.51
C HIS A 122 -4.18 9.94 16.29
N THR A 123 -5.33 10.08 15.62
CA THR A 123 -6.65 9.94 16.27
C THR A 123 -7.00 8.49 16.58
N VAL A 124 -6.41 7.51 15.89
CA VAL A 124 -6.58 6.08 16.20
C VAL A 124 -5.87 5.68 17.50
N ASP A 125 -4.79 6.37 17.90
CA ASP A 125 -4.15 6.18 19.22
C ASP A 125 -5.05 6.65 20.39
N ALA A 126 -6.00 7.56 20.14
CA ALA A 126 -6.92 8.07 21.15
C ALA A 126 -8.12 7.15 21.39
N VAL A 127 -8.50 6.35 20.38
CA VAL A 127 -9.47 5.27 20.54
C VAL A 127 -8.70 4.03 21.02
N LYS A 128 -8.26 4.07 22.28
CA LYS A 128 -8.10 2.82 23.03
C LYS A 128 -9.41 2.06 22.84
N ILE A 129 -9.35 0.96 22.10
CA ILE A 129 -10.44 -0.01 22.01
C ILE A 129 -10.72 -0.41 23.46
N LEU A 130 -11.75 0.22 24.03
CA LEU A 130 -12.39 -0.12 25.30
C LEU A 130 -13.37 -1.26 25.06
#